data_AF-A0A080M3B6-F1
#
_entry.id   AF-A0A080M3B6-F1
#
_cell.length_a   1.000
_cell.length_b   1.000
_cell.length_c   1.000
_cell.angle_alpha   90.00
_cell.angle_beta   90.00
_cell.angle_gamma   90.00
#
_symmetry.space_group_name_H-M   'P 1'
#
loop_
_entity.id
_entity.type
_entity.pdbx_description
1 polymer ?
#
loop_
_entity_poly.entity_id
_entity_poly.type
_entity_poly.pdbx_seq_one_letter_code
_entity_poly.pdbx_strand_id
1 'polypeptide(L)'
;MATMENGVLVTTGKDDEGIDAGYAAVRFNALKHGVLSRHVVLPHEDRAEFDDLRDALVFEHQPSGATELHLVEELAGVLWRKRRVLMAEGARINEGLRSAVNSPKLVMPSAAPFQRGLTGDNADLRDLLDATPDEIVERQRIAALDLAATQKAAAILRKGGPNAYAKARRALIQDSRDWWDQQVEEEEHPATAEGLAQFIRDSLDPICHQMVKEAQYTPAIKAQTLGEGLRAHLLEKLNRYETHLDRKFERTLAMLLKLKELRGA
;
A
#
# COMPACT_ATOMS: atom_id res chain seq x y z
N MET A 1 -38.58 -12.12 25.22
CA MET A 1 -39.67 -13.05 24.82
C MET A 1 -39.60 -13.17 23.31
N ALA A 2 -39.23 -14.34 22.80
CA ALA A 2 -38.98 -14.57 21.38
C ALA A 2 -40.19 -15.25 20.74
N THR A 3 -40.71 -14.67 19.65
CA THR A 3 -41.65 -15.31 18.73
C THR A 3 -40.90 -15.67 17.45
N MET A 4 -41.06 -16.91 17.00
CA MET A 4 -40.52 -17.42 15.74
C MET A 4 -41.48 -17.15 14.60
N GLU A 5 -41.00 -16.57 13.51
CA GLU A 5 -41.64 -16.66 12.19
C GLU A 5 -40.55 -16.75 11.12
N ASN A 6 -40.63 -17.77 10.27
CA ASN A 6 -39.83 -17.98 9.05
C ASN A 6 -38.30 -18.08 9.16
N GLY A 7 -37.80 -18.91 10.09
CA GLY A 7 -36.61 -19.75 9.87
C GLY A 7 -35.27 -19.09 9.55
N VAL A 8 -35.14 -17.77 9.63
CA VAL A 8 -33.88 -17.05 9.37
C VAL A 8 -33.57 -16.13 10.56
N LEU A 9 -32.42 -16.39 11.18
CA LEU A 9 -31.91 -15.59 12.29
C LEU A 9 -31.42 -14.24 11.73
N VAL A 10 -32.24 -13.19 11.83
CA VAL A 10 -31.81 -11.81 11.58
C VAL A 10 -31.14 -11.29 12.86
N THR A 11 -29.82 -11.25 12.89
CA THR A 11 -29.08 -10.50 13.90
C THR A 11 -28.96 -9.05 13.45
N THR A 12 -29.78 -8.17 14.03
CA THR A 12 -29.67 -6.72 13.89
C THR A 12 -28.37 -6.22 14.52
N GLY A 13 -27.77 -5.22 13.85
CA GLY A 13 -26.42 -4.71 14.03
C GLY A 13 -26.01 -4.37 15.47
N LYS A 14 -24.72 -4.54 15.70
CA LYS A 14 -23.99 -4.00 16.84
C LYS A 14 -22.65 -3.47 16.34
N ASP A 15 -22.65 -2.17 16.07
CA ASP A 15 -21.55 -1.21 16.19
C ASP A 15 -20.14 -1.69 15.82
N ASP A 16 -19.73 -1.31 14.61
CA ASP A 16 -18.42 -1.54 13.98
C ASP A 16 -17.26 -0.76 14.65
N GLU A 17 -17.53 -0.02 15.74
CA GLU A 17 -16.51 0.74 16.48
C GLU A 17 -15.63 -0.12 17.41
N GLY A 18 -15.95 -1.41 17.60
CA GLY A 18 -15.21 -2.32 18.49
C GLY A 18 -14.15 -3.21 17.82
N ILE A 19 -14.25 -3.43 16.50
CA ILE A 19 -13.42 -4.42 15.79
C ILE A 19 -11.99 -3.90 15.61
N ASP A 20 -11.84 -2.61 15.31
CA ASP A 20 -10.54 -2.02 14.99
C ASP A 20 -9.63 -1.88 16.22
N ALA A 21 -10.22 -1.55 17.37
CA ALA A 21 -9.52 -1.52 18.66
C ALA A 21 -9.12 -2.93 19.15
N GLY A 22 -9.98 -3.93 18.93
CA GLY A 22 -9.69 -5.33 19.26
C GLY A 22 -8.57 -5.92 18.41
N TYR A 23 -8.57 -5.66 17.10
CA TYR A 23 -7.52 -6.10 16.20
C TYR A 23 -6.18 -5.41 16.51
N ALA A 24 -6.22 -4.15 16.95
CA ALA A 24 -5.06 -3.43 17.45
C ALA A 24 -4.40 -4.09 18.67
N ALA A 25 -5.18 -4.63 19.60
CA ALA A 25 -4.64 -5.35 20.76
C ALA A 25 -4.08 -6.72 20.38
N VAL A 26 -4.76 -7.47 19.50
CA VAL A 26 -4.34 -8.84 19.09
C VAL A 26 -3.07 -8.81 18.24
N ARG A 27 -2.82 -7.74 17.47
CA ARG A 27 -1.63 -7.61 16.59
C ARG A 27 -0.30 -7.70 17.36
N PHE A 28 -0.29 -7.28 18.63
CA PHE A 28 0.88 -7.34 19.50
C PHE A 28 1.08 -8.69 20.19
N ASN A 29 0.06 -9.54 20.22
CA ASN A 29 0.15 -10.88 20.80
C ASN A 29 1.02 -11.80 19.95
N ALA A 30 0.93 -11.73 18.62
CA ALA A 30 1.84 -12.49 17.73
C ALA A 30 3.32 -12.13 17.96
N LEU A 31 3.63 -10.85 18.19
CA LEU A 31 4.99 -10.40 18.50
C LEU A 31 5.45 -10.84 19.89
N LYS A 32 4.56 -10.75 20.89
CA LYS A 32 4.83 -11.17 22.27
C LYS A 32 5.04 -12.69 22.37
N HIS A 33 4.23 -13.47 21.65
CA HIS A 33 4.31 -14.94 21.62
C HIS A 33 5.30 -15.47 20.59
N GLY A 34 5.82 -14.62 19.69
CA GLY A 34 6.81 -14.99 18.67
C GLY A 34 8.23 -14.55 19.01
N VAL A 35 8.51 -13.24 18.98
CA VAL A 35 9.86 -12.67 19.17
C VAL A 35 10.35 -12.86 20.62
N LEU A 36 9.46 -12.66 21.59
CA LEU A 36 9.73 -12.88 23.02
C LEU A 36 9.37 -14.30 23.50
N SER A 37 9.16 -15.24 22.58
CA SER A 37 8.83 -16.62 22.95
C SER A 37 9.94 -17.26 23.78
N ARG A 38 9.50 -18.05 24.77
CA ARG A 38 10.40 -18.96 25.52
C ARG A 38 10.98 -20.03 24.59
N HIS A 39 10.24 -20.44 23.57
CA HIS A 39 10.70 -21.44 22.62
C HIS A 39 11.58 -20.78 21.55
N VAL A 40 12.77 -21.36 21.35
CA VAL A 40 13.69 -20.91 20.30
C VAL A 40 13.13 -21.22 18.93
N VAL A 41 12.47 -22.36 18.74
CA VAL A 41 11.73 -22.75 17.52
C VAL A 41 10.24 -22.86 17.87
N LEU A 42 9.37 -22.22 17.10
CA LEU A 42 7.92 -22.24 17.29
C LEU A 42 7.29 -23.46 16.59
N PRO A 43 6.05 -23.86 16.94
CA PRO A 43 5.41 -25.04 16.36
C PRO A 43 5.22 -25.05 14.84
N HIS A 44 5.23 -23.87 14.20
CA HIS A 44 5.04 -23.69 12.76
C HIS A 44 6.35 -23.41 12.01
N GLU A 45 7.48 -23.49 12.70
CA GLU A 45 8.79 -23.27 12.11
C GLU A 45 9.50 -24.59 11.87
N ASP A 46 10.37 -24.62 10.87
CA ASP A 46 11.17 -25.79 10.59
C ASP A 46 12.30 -25.92 11.62
N ARG A 47 12.26 -27.02 12.37
CA ARG A 47 13.29 -27.37 13.35
C ARG A 47 14.60 -27.76 12.68
N ALA A 48 14.56 -28.40 11.51
CA ALA A 48 15.76 -28.82 10.80
C ALA A 48 16.58 -27.60 10.35
N GLU A 49 15.92 -26.56 9.80
CA GLU A 49 16.60 -25.30 9.44
C GLU A 49 17.29 -24.64 10.65
N PHE A 50 16.68 -24.71 11.84
CA PHE A 50 17.31 -24.19 13.06
C PHE A 50 18.51 -25.05 13.49
N ASP A 51 18.37 -26.38 13.44
CA ASP A 51 19.45 -27.29 13.79
C ASP A 51 20.64 -27.13 12.82
N ASP A 52 20.39 -26.96 11.51
CA ASP A 52 21.42 -26.66 10.50
C ASP A 52 22.15 -25.35 10.79
N LEU A 53 21.42 -24.28 11.15
CA LEU A 53 22.01 -23.00 11.55
C LEU A 53 22.88 -23.16 12.80
N ARG A 54 22.39 -23.89 13.81
CA ARG A 54 23.16 -24.17 15.03
C ARG A 54 24.43 -24.94 14.68
N ASP A 55 24.32 -26.01 13.89
CA ASP A 55 25.44 -26.88 13.56
C ASP A 55 26.50 -26.17 12.72
N ALA A 56 26.09 -25.27 11.83
CA ALA A 56 26.99 -24.37 11.12
C ALA A 56 27.76 -23.45 12.08
N LEU A 57 27.11 -22.85 13.08
CA LEU A 57 27.77 -22.03 14.09
C LEU A 57 28.68 -22.84 15.02
N VAL A 58 28.30 -24.07 15.36
CA VAL A 58 29.16 -25.00 16.12
C VAL A 58 30.39 -25.35 15.31
N PHE A 59 30.25 -25.62 14.01
CA PHE A 59 31.38 -25.88 13.12
C PHE A 59 32.29 -24.65 12.97
N GLU A 60 31.72 -23.47 12.77
CA GLU A 60 32.47 -22.20 12.65
C GLU A 60 33.26 -21.88 13.92
N HIS A 61 32.60 -22.01 15.08
CA HIS A 61 33.20 -21.59 16.33
C HIS A 61 33.95 -22.70 17.07
N GLN A 62 33.79 -23.98 16.74
CA GLN A 62 34.50 -25.09 17.40
C GLN A 62 34.53 -24.94 18.95
N PRO A 63 33.37 -24.80 19.61
CA PRO A 63 33.33 -24.54 21.04
C PRO A 63 33.96 -25.70 21.82
N SER A 64 34.69 -25.39 22.88
CA SER A 64 35.31 -26.40 23.72
C SER A 64 34.80 -26.30 25.16
N GLY A 65 34.00 -27.30 25.52
CA GLY A 65 33.29 -27.38 26.80
C GLY A 65 31.88 -26.79 26.74
N ALA A 66 31.11 -27.07 27.79
CA ALA A 66 29.68 -26.76 27.85
C ALA A 66 29.37 -25.25 27.79
N THR A 67 30.21 -24.41 28.38
CA THR A 67 29.99 -22.95 28.42
C THR A 67 30.09 -22.32 27.03
N GLU A 68 31.11 -22.68 26.25
CA GLU A 68 31.24 -22.15 24.88
C GLU A 68 30.15 -22.71 23.97
N LEU A 69 29.79 -23.98 24.12
CA LEU A 69 28.69 -24.58 23.37
C LEU A 69 27.38 -23.84 23.65
N HIS A 70 27.09 -23.55 24.92
CA HIS A 70 25.91 -22.77 25.30
C HIS A 70 25.90 -21.38 24.66
N LEU A 71 27.05 -20.69 24.61
CA LEU A 71 27.13 -19.37 23.95
C LEU A 71 26.86 -19.48 22.44
N VAL A 72 27.36 -20.52 21.78
CA VAL A 72 27.08 -20.80 20.36
C VAL A 72 25.59 -21.08 20.12
N GLU A 73 24.96 -21.89 20.97
CA GLU A 73 23.51 -22.15 20.92
C GLU A 73 22.70 -20.86 21.14
N GLU A 74 23.14 -19.99 22.05
CA GLU A 74 22.52 -18.68 22.26
C GLU A 74 22.65 -17.76 21.03
N LEU A 75 23.79 -17.78 20.32
CA LEU A 75 23.95 -17.06 19.05
C LEU A 75 22.94 -17.56 18.01
N ALA A 76 22.81 -18.89 17.84
CA ALA A 76 21.82 -19.48 16.95
C ALA A 76 20.40 -19.03 17.31
N GLY A 77 20.06 -19.06 18.61
CA GLY A 77 18.76 -18.61 19.10
C GLY A 77 18.49 -17.12 18.93
N VAL A 78 19.51 -16.27 18.95
CA VAL A 78 19.37 -14.83 18.65
C VAL A 78 19.14 -14.60 17.16
N LEU A 79 19.95 -15.23 16.30
CA LEU A 79 19.78 -15.12 14.84
C LEU A 79 18.40 -15.61 14.39
N TRP A 80 17.92 -16.71 14.95
CA TRP A 80 16.58 -17.24 14.65
C TRP A 80 15.47 -16.25 15.02
N ARG A 81 15.59 -15.57 16.16
CA ARG A 81 14.65 -14.52 16.56
C ARG A 81 14.75 -13.26 15.69
N LYS A 82 15.95 -12.89 15.23
CA LYS A 82 16.12 -11.79 14.27
C LYS A 82 15.40 -12.08 12.95
N ARG A 83 15.46 -13.32 12.45
CA ARG A 83 14.68 -13.74 11.27
C ARG A 83 13.18 -13.48 11.43
N ARG A 84 12.60 -13.76 12.60
CA ARG A 84 11.19 -13.45 12.90
C ARG A 84 10.88 -11.96 12.87
N VAL A 85 11.78 -11.13 13.40
CA VAL A 85 11.60 -9.67 13.43
C VAL A 85 11.52 -9.14 12.00
N LEU A 86 12.43 -9.58 11.12
CA LEU A 86 12.43 -9.20 9.70
C LEU A 86 11.17 -9.67 8.97
N MET A 87 10.73 -10.91 9.20
CA MET A 87 9.47 -11.42 8.63
C MET A 87 8.26 -10.61 9.11
N ALA A 88 8.22 -10.28 10.40
CA ALA A 88 7.14 -9.49 10.98
C ALA A 88 7.11 -8.06 10.42
N GLU A 89 8.29 -7.45 10.24
CA GLU A 89 8.43 -6.13 9.60
C GLU A 89 7.88 -6.15 8.18
N GLY A 90 8.34 -7.09 7.34
CA GLY A 90 7.83 -7.25 5.98
C GLY A 90 6.32 -7.47 5.93
N ALA A 91 5.78 -8.30 6.83
CA ALA A 91 4.34 -8.51 6.94
C ALA A 91 3.58 -7.22 7.32
N ARG A 92 4.15 -6.36 8.18
CA ARG A 92 3.53 -5.07 8.55
C ARG A 92 3.60 -4.04 7.45
N ILE A 93 4.70 -3.97 6.72
CA ILE A 93 4.82 -3.12 5.54
C ILE A 93 3.78 -3.54 4.50
N ASN A 94 3.65 -4.84 4.23
CA ASN A 94 2.66 -5.35 3.27
C ASN A 94 1.21 -5.07 3.70
N GLU A 95 0.89 -5.21 4.99
CA GLU A 95 -0.42 -4.85 5.55
C GLU A 95 -0.70 -3.34 5.38
N GLY A 96 0.28 -2.50 5.70
CA GLY A 96 0.18 -1.05 5.55
C GLY A 96 0.01 -0.63 4.08
N LEU A 97 0.81 -1.19 3.18
CA LEU A 97 0.69 -0.96 1.73
C LEU A 97 -0.70 -1.35 1.21
N ARG A 98 -1.20 -2.54 1.60
CA ARG A 98 -2.55 -2.98 1.24
C ARG A 98 -3.60 -2.00 1.73
N SER A 99 -3.47 -1.47 2.94
CA SER A 99 -4.39 -0.48 3.48
C SER A 99 -4.35 0.84 2.71
N ALA A 100 -3.15 1.36 2.40
CA ALA A 100 -2.96 2.60 1.65
C ALA A 100 -3.55 2.50 0.24
N VAL A 101 -3.25 1.43 -0.48
CA VAL A 101 -3.77 1.17 -1.84
C VAL A 101 -5.30 1.11 -1.88
N ASN A 102 -5.94 0.55 -0.86
CA ASN A 102 -7.40 0.48 -0.78
C ASN A 102 -8.03 1.79 -0.26
N SER A 103 -7.26 2.85 -0.04
CA SER A 103 -7.74 4.14 0.47
C SER A 103 -7.30 5.35 -0.40
N PRO A 104 -7.59 5.38 -1.71
CA PRO A 104 -7.14 6.46 -2.60
C PRO A 104 -7.53 7.86 -2.13
N LYS A 105 -8.72 8.02 -1.54
CA LYS A 105 -9.26 9.29 -1.03
C LYS A 105 -8.43 9.92 0.10
N LEU A 106 -7.65 9.12 0.81
CA LEU A 106 -6.76 9.61 1.88
C LEU A 106 -5.36 9.92 1.33
N VAL A 107 -4.87 9.06 0.44
CA VAL A 107 -3.50 9.11 -0.08
C VAL A 107 -3.36 10.23 -1.11
N MET A 108 -4.30 10.35 -2.05
CA MET A 108 -4.15 11.22 -3.20
C MET A 108 -4.09 12.72 -2.84
N PRO A 109 -4.99 13.27 -2.01
CA PRO A 109 -4.85 14.66 -1.55
C PRO A 109 -3.52 14.90 -0.82
N SER A 110 -3.04 13.92 -0.06
CA SER A 110 -1.79 14.00 0.70
C SER A 110 -0.55 13.98 -0.20
N ALA A 111 -0.64 13.38 -1.39
CA ALA A 111 0.46 13.32 -2.36
C ALA A 111 0.81 14.70 -2.95
N ALA A 112 -0.17 15.61 -3.02
CA ALA A 112 0.01 16.99 -3.47
C ALA A 112 -0.89 17.94 -2.66
N PRO A 113 -0.52 18.28 -1.40
CA PRO A 113 -1.43 18.92 -0.43
C PRO A 113 -2.03 20.25 -0.85
N PHE A 114 -1.34 21.01 -1.71
CA PHE A 114 -1.80 22.30 -2.20
C PHE A 114 -2.54 22.22 -3.55
N GLN A 115 -2.59 21.03 -4.15
CA GLN A 115 -3.27 20.83 -5.43
C GLN A 115 -4.75 20.52 -5.21
N ARG A 116 -5.61 21.38 -5.76
CA ARG A 116 -7.07 21.17 -5.72
C ARG A 116 -7.49 20.12 -6.75
N GLY A 117 -8.50 19.32 -6.41
CA GLY A 117 -9.13 18.36 -7.34
C GLY A 117 -8.34 17.08 -7.56
N LEU A 118 -7.55 16.66 -6.56
CA LEU A 118 -6.91 15.35 -6.53
C LEU A 118 -7.64 14.48 -5.49
N THR A 119 -8.88 14.09 -5.81
CA THR A 119 -9.84 13.54 -4.82
C THR A 119 -9.74 12.03 -4.60
N GLY A 120 -9.26 11.29 -5.60
CA GLY A 120 -9.16 9.83 -5.57
C GLY A 120 -10.50 9.09 -5.62
N ASP A 121 -11.58 9.73 -6.08
CA ASP A 121 -12.91 9.11 -6.10
C ASP A 121 -13.02 7.91 -7.04
N ASN A 122 -12.19 7.83 -8.09
CA ASN A 122 -12.17 6.75 -9.08
C ASN A 122 -10.75 6.23 -9.38
N ALA A 123 -9.78 6.54 -8.53
CA ALA A 123 -8.40 6.19 -8.80
C ALA A 123 -8.09 4.75 -8.38
N ASP A 124 -7.48 3.99 -9.29
CA ASP A 124 -6.88 2.71 -8.96
C ASP A 124 -5.40 2.90 -8.61
N LEU A 125 -5.09 2.94 -7.31
CA LEU A 125 -3.72 3.07 -6.85
C LEU A 125 -2.84 1.87 -7.24
N ARG A 126 -3.40 0.68 -7.51
CA ARG A 126 -2.61 -0.50 -7.95
C ARG A 126 -2.07 -0.26 -9.35
N ASP A 127 -2.96 0.10 -10.25
CA ASP A 127 -2.62 0.46 -11.62
C ASP A 127 -1.61 1.62 -11.66
N LEU A 128 -1.81 2.65 -10.82
CA LEU A 128 -0.84 3.73 -10.72
C LEU A 128 0.52 3.24 -10.22
N LEU A 129 0.58 2.41 -9.17
CA LEU A 129 1.84 1.88 -8.61
C LEU A 129 2.61 1.01 -9.60
N ASP A 130 1.91 0.19 -10.39
CA ASP A 130 2.52 -0.73 -11.36
C ASP A 130 2.98 -0.01 -12.65
N ALA A 131 2.50 1.22 -12.90
CA ALA A 131 2.83 1.98 -14.11
C ALA A 131 4.35 2.24 -14.25
N THR A 132 4.93 1.85 -15.37
CA THR A 132 6.32 2.14 -15.72
C THR A 132 6.53 3.64 -16.00
N PRO A 133 7.79 4.13 -15.96
CA PRO A 133 8.07 5.52 -16.33
C PRO A 133 7.54 5.91 -17.72
N ASP A 134 7.65 5.03 -18.71
CA ASP A 134 7.19 5.27 -20.07
C ASP A 134 5.65 5.33 -20.15
N GLU A 135 4.95 4.45 -19.43
CA GLU A 135 3.49 4.48 -19.32
C GLU A 135 3.00 5.74 -18.62
N ILE A 136 3.72 6.24 -17.62
CA ILE A 136 3.38 7.51 -16.95
C ILE A 136 3.48 8.67 -17.95
N VAL A 137 4.56 8.73 -18.74
CA VAL A 137 4.73 9.78 -19.77
C VAL A 137 3.64 9.69 -20.83
N GLU A 138 3.29 8.47 -21.26
CA GLU A 138 2.23 8.28 -22.24
C GLU A 138 0.85 8.69 -21.70
N ARG A 139 0.52 8.33 -20.45
CA ARG A 139 -0.71 8.79 -19.78
C ARG A 139 -0.78 10.31 -19.69
N GLN A 140 0.32 10.97 -19.35
CA GLN A 140 0.40 12.44 -19.33
C GLN A 140 0.11 13.03 -20.71
N ARG A 141 0.70 12.44 -21.77
CA ARG A 141 0.47 12.87 -23.16
C ARG A 141 -0.98 12.69 -23.57
N ILE A 142 -1.58 11.54 -23.29
CA ILE A 142 -2.98 11.24 -23.62
C ILE A 142 -3.92 12.20 -22.88
N ALA A 143 -3.76 12.36 -21.57
CA ALA A 143 -4.60 13.26 -20.77
C ALA A 143 -4.49 14.72 -21.25
N ALA A 144 -3.29 15.18 -21.63
CA ALA A 144 -3.09 16.51 -22.18
C ALA A 144 -3.77 16.69 -23.55
N LEU A 145 -3.74 15.67 -24.40
CA LEU A 145 -4.42 15.69 -25.70
C LEU A 145 -5.95 15.74 -25.56
N ASP A 146 -6.50 14.96 -24.63
CA ASP A 146 -7.93 14.98 -24.34
C ASP A 146 -8.38 16.34 -23.81
N LEU A 147 -7.68 16.89 -22.82
CA LEU A 147 -7.98 18.22 -22.30
C LEU A 147 -7.93 19.30 -23.40
N ALA A 148 -6.91 19.26 -24.26
CA ALA A 148 -6.80 20.20 -25.38
C ALA A 148 -7.94 20.04 -26.40
N ALA A 149 -8.35 18.81 -26.70
CA ALA A 149 -9.48 18.50 -27.58
C ALA A 149 -10.80 19.01 -26.99
N THR A 150 -11.03 18.78 -25.69
CA THR A 150 -12.19 19.24 -24.92
C THR A 150 -12.28 20.77 -24.89
N GLN A 151 -11.18 21.45 -24.57
CA GLN A 151 -11.13 22.92 -24.59
C GLN A 151 -11.36 23.50 -25.99
N LYS A 152 -10.85 22.83 -27.04
CA LYS A 152 -11.10 23.22 -28.43
C LYS A 152 -12.57 23.06 -28.81
N ALA A 153 -13.21 21.95 -28.42
CA ALA A 153 -14.64 21.73 -28.63
C ALA A 153 -15.47 22.80 -27.92
N ALA A 154 -15.16 23.10 -26.65
CA ALA A 154 -15.80 24.17 -25.89
C ALA A 154 -15.67 25.54 -26.57
N ALA A 155 -14.48 25.86 -27.10
CA ALA A 155 -14.24 27.12 -27.82
C ALA A 155 -15.05 27.21 -29.14
N ILE A 156 -15.18 26.10 -29.88
CA ILE A 156 -16.01 26.03 -31.09
C ILE A 156 -17.48 26.31 -30.73
N LEU A 157 -18.00 25.71 -29.66
CA LEU A 157 -19.38 25.90 -29.22
C LEU A 157 -19.63 27.34 -28.75
N ARG A 158 -18.69 27.92 -28.00
CA ARG A 158 -18.78 29.33 -27.55
C ARG A 158 -18.80 30.31 -28.72
N LYS A 159 -18.03 30.05 -29.78
CA LYS A 159 -18.02 30.88 -31.00
C LYS A 159 -19.33 30.77 -31.78
N GLY A 160 -20.00 29.62 -31.69
CA GLY A 160 -21.25 29.35 -32.38
C GLY A 160 -21.12 29.28 -33.91
N GLY A 161 -22.23 29.45 -34.61
CA GLY A 161 -22.32 29.43 -36.07
C GLY A 161 -22.88 28.12 -36.66
N PRO A 162 -23.02 28.07 -38.00
CA PRO A 162 -23.57 26.89 -38.66
C PRO A 162 -22.66 25.68 -38.46
N ASN A 163 -23.27 24.53 -38.12
CA ASN A 163 -22.58 23.27 -37.83
C ASN A 163 -21.64 23.30 -36.62
N ALA A 164 -21.79 24.25 -35.68
CA ALA A 164 -20.98 24.32 -34.46
C ALA A 164 -20.99 23.01 -33.68
N TYR A 165 -22.17 22.38 -33.52
CA TYR A 165 -22.33 21.07 -32.90
C TYR A 165 -21.45 19.99 -33.55
N ALA A 166 -21.61 19.77 -34.86
CA ALA A 166 -20.87 18.74 -35.58
C ALA A 166 -19.34 18.98 -35.58
N LYS A 167 -18.91 20.25 -35.64
CA LYS A 167 -17.49 20.62 -35.57
C LYS A 167 -16.90 20.38 -34.17
N ALA A 168 -17.63 20.74 -33.13
CA ALA A 168 -17.20 20.54 -31.74
C ALA A 168 -17.13 19.06 -31.39
N ARG A 169 -18.16 18.27 -31.73
CA ARG A 169 -18.16 16.82 -31.53
C ARG A 169 -16.97 16.17 -32.22
N ARG A 170 -16.66 16.52 -33.48
CA ARG A 170 -15.46 16.01 -34.20
C ARG A 170 -14.13 16.45 -33.60
N ALA A 171 -14.09 17.51 -32.80
CA ALA A 171 -12.85 17.97 -32.19
C ALA A 171 -12.48 17.17 -30.93
N LEU A 172 -13.47 16.53 -30.28
CA LEU A 172 -13.26 15.62 -29.15
C LEU A 172 -12.54 14.34 -29.60
N ILE A 173 -11.77 13.75 -28.69
CA ILE A 173 -11.18 12.42 -28.91
C ILE A 173 -12.27 11.34 -29.02
N GLN A 174 -11.88 10.11 -29.36
CA GLN A 174 -12.85 9.02 -29.56
C GLN A 174 -13.63 8.72 -28.28
N ASP A 175 -12.94 8.44 -27.17
CA ASP A 175 -13.57 8.07 -25.89
C ASP A 175 -14.55 9.15 -25.39
N SER A 176 -14.15 10.42 -25.44
CA SER A 176 -14.99 11.56 -25.04
C SER A 176 -16.20 11.76 -25.96
N ARG A 177 -16.12 11.36 -27.24
CA ARG A 177 -17.28 11.34 -28.15
C ARG A 177 -18.23 10.20 -27.83
N ASP A 178 -17.69 9.02 -27.59
CA ASP A 178 -18.47 7.83 -27.30
C ASP A 178 -19.24 8.00 -26.00
N TRP A 179 -18.62 8.63 -24.99
CA TRP A 179 -19.31 8.98 -23.75
C TRP A 179 -20.41 10.01 -23.97
N TRP A 180 -20.17 11.04 -24.79
CA TRP A 180 -21.23 11.99 -25.17
C TRP A 180 -22.39 11.30 -25.88
N ASP A 181 -22.11 10.39 -26.80
CA ASP A 181 -23.15 9.68 -27.56
C ASP A 181 -24.02 8.81 -26.64
N GLN A 182 -23.44 8.16 -25.63
CA GLN A 182 -24.18 7.43 -24.60
C GLN A 182 -25.15 8.36 -23.83
N GLN A 183 -24.70 9.55 -23.44
CA GLN A 183 -25.53 10.52 -22.72
C GLN A 183 -26.71 11.04 -23.54
N VAL A 184 -26.55 11.08 -24.87
CA VAL A 184 -27.64 11.40 -25.80
C VAL A 184 -28.61 10.23 -25.94
N GLU A 185 -28.10 9.00 -26.02
CA GLU A 185 -28.91 7.79 -26.09
C GLU A 185 -29.74 7.57 -24.82
N GLU A 186 -29.21 7.94 -23.65
CA GLU A 186 -29.88 7.87 -22.35
C GLU A 186 -30.86 9.05 -22.09
N GLU A 187 -31.03 9.94 -23.07
CA GLU A 187 -31.86 11.16 -23.00
C GLU A 187 -31.46 12.15 -21.88
N GLU A 188 -30.27 12.02 -21.30
CA GLU A 188 -29.75 12.93 -20.27
C GLU A 188 -29.41 14.31 -20.84
N HIS A 189 -29.00 14.35 -22.12
CA HIS A 189 -28.72 15.58 -22.84
C HIS A 189 -29.29 15.59 -24.27
N PRO A 190 -29.85 16.73 -24.73
CA PRO A 190 -30.30 16.85 -26.11
C PRO A 190 -29.09 16.89 -27.06
N ALA A 191 -29.21 16.27 -28.24
CA ALA A 191 -28.19 16.23 -29.31
C ALA A 191 -28.01 17.59 -30.02
N THR A 192 -27.77 18.65 -29.26
CA THR A 192 -27.68 20.04 -29.72
C THR A 192 -26.36 20.66 -29.33
N ALA A 193 -26.02 21.81 -29.94
CA ALA A 193 -24.83 22.58 -29.58
C ALA A 193 -24.87 23.02 -28.10
N GLU A 194 -26.06 23.30 -27.57
CA GLU A 194 -26.26 23.69 -26.18
C GLU A 194 -26.10 22.51 -25.22
N GLY A 195 -26.70 21.36 -25.55
CA GLY A 195 -26.55 20.13 -24.75
C GLY A 195 -25.10 19.69 -24.66
N LEU A 196 -24.38 19.64 -25.79
CA LEU A 196 -22.95 19.30 -25.81
C LEU A 196 -22.11 20.33 -25.02
N ALA A 197 -22.47 21.61 -25.08
CA ALA A 197 -21.76 22.63 -24.31
C ALA A 197 -22.00 22.49 -22.80
N GLN A 198 -23.19 22.06 -22.37
CA GLN A 198 -23.51 21.78 -20.97
C GLN A 198 -22.71 20.56 -20.48
N PHE A 199 -22.78 19.44 -21.21
CA PHE A 199 -22.02 18.23 -20.88
C PHE A 199 -20.51 18.49 -20.77
N ILE A 200 -19.94 19.25 -21.72
CA ILE A 200 -18.52 19.59 -21.67
C ILE A 200 -18.19 20.37 -20.39
N ARG A 201 -19.02 21.34 -20.00
CA ARG A 201 -18.75 22.18 -18.81
C ARG A 201 -18.90 21.40 -17.51
N ASP A 202 -19.94 20.59 -17.39
CA ASP A 202 -20.34 20.00 -16.12
C ASP A 202 -19.66 18.65 -15.86
N SER A 203 -19.33 17.92 -16.92
CA SER A 203 -18.89 16.53 -16.83
C SER A 203 -17.50 16.34 -17.44
N LEU A 204 -17.32 16.63 -18.74
CA LEU A 204 -16.10 16.28 -19.44
C LEU A 204 -14.88 17.12 -19.03
N ASP A 205 -15.01 18.45 -19.00
CA ASP A 205 -13.90 19.35 -18.67
C ASP A 205 -13.36 19.12 -17.24
N PRO A 206 -14.20 18.96 -16.20
CA PRO A 206 -13.72 18.57 -14.87
C PRO A 206 -12.94 17.25 -14.87
N ILE A 207 -13.42 16.23 -15.57
CA ILE A 207 -12.75 14.92 -15.65
C ILE A 207 -11.42 15.03 -16.39
N CYS A 208 -11.35 15.69 -17.55
CA CYS A 208 -10.09 15.88 -18.27
C CYS A 208 -9.05 16.62 -17.41
N HIS A 209 -9.47 17.66 -16.67
CA HIS A 209 -8.59 18.36 -15.73
C HIS A 209 -8.11 17.45 -14.60
N GLN A 210 -8.97 16.59 -14.07
CA GLN A 210 -8.60 15.62 -13.05
C GLN A 210 -7.61 14.59 -13.61
N MET A 211 -7.85 14.02 -14.78
CA MET A 211 -6.95 13.07 -15.44
C MET A 211 -5.55 13.66 -15.68
N VAL A 212 -5.46 14.91 -16.13
CA VAL A 212 -4.17 15.61 -16.30
C VAL A 212 -3.43 15.72 -14.97
N LYS A 213 -4.13 16.10 -13.90
CA LYS A 213 -3.53 16.21 -12.56
C LYS A 213 -3.07 14.85 -12.07
N GLU A 214 -3.93 13.83 -12.14
CA GLU A 214 -3.59 12.48 -11.70
C GLU A 214 -2.36 11.96 -12.43
N ALA A 215 -2.32 12.07 -13.77
CA ALA A 215 -1.16 11.66 -14.57
C ALA A 215 0.11 12.46 -14.25
N GLN A 216 -0.02 13.78 -14.01
CA GLN A 216 1.10 14.64 -13.63
C GLN A 216 1.67 14.26 -12.26
N TYR A 217 0.79 13.97 -11.29
CA TYR A 217 1.16 13.68 -9.91
C TYR A 217 1.37 12.19 -9.62
N THR A 218 1.25 11.29 -10.61
CA THR A 218 1.50 9.86 -10.44
C THR A 218 2.80 9.56 -9.66
N PRO A 219 3.96 10.18 -9.95
CA PRO A 219 5.18 9.92 -9.17
C PRO A 219 5.05 10.28 -7.69
N ALA A 220 4.38 11.40 -7.38
CA ALA A 220 4.13 11.83 -6.00
C ALA A 220 3.12 10.91 -5.30
N ILE A 221 2.07 10.48 -6.01
CA ILE A 221 1.08 9.52 -5.52
C ILE A 221 1.76 8.18 -5.17
N LYS A 222 2.66 7.68 -6.02
CA LYS A 222 3.47 6.49 -5.72
C LYS A 222 4.26 6.66 -4.43
N ALA A 223 5.03 7.74 -4.34
CA ALA A 223 5.87 8.00 -3.17
C ALA A 223 5.03 8.10 -1.89
N GLN A 224 3.89 8.80 -1.95
CA GLN A 224 2.96 8.93 -0.84
C GLN A 224 2.37 7.57 -0.43
N THR A 225 1.90 6.78 -1.40
CA THR A 225 1.31 5.45 -1.13
C THR A 225 2.32 4.52 -0.45
N LEU A 226 3.57 4.50 -0.95
CA LEU A 226 4.64 3.70 -0.36
C LEU A 226 5.00 4.18 1.05
N GLY A 227 5.09 5.50 1.25
CA GLY A 227 5.39 6.11 2.54
C GLY A 227 4.32 5.84 3.60
N GLU A 228 3.05 5.99 3.25
CA GLU A 228 1.93 5.66 4.15
C GLU A 228 1.88 4.16 4.46
N GLY A 229 2.28 3.31 3.51
CA GLY A 229 2.36 1.87 3.69
C GLY A 229 3.37 1.42 4.74
N LEU A 230 4.45 2.17 4.95
CA LEU A 230 5.48 1.81 5.94
C LEU A 230 5.00 1.92 7.39
N ARG A 231 4.09 2.85 7.68
CA ARG A 231 3.53 3.09 9.04
C ARG A 231 4.59 3.04 10.15
N ALA A 232 5.59 3.93 10.09
CA ALA A 232 6.79 3.90 10.94
C ALA A 232 6.51 3.68 12.44
N HIS A 233 5.46 4.31 12.99
CA HIS A 233 5.02 4.13 14.38
C HIS A 233 4.72 2.67 14.77
N LEU A 234 4.26 1.84 13.83
CA LEU A 234 4.02 0.41 14.06
C LEU A 234 5.32 -0.41 14.02
N LEU A 235 6.32 0.06 13.28
CA LEU A 235 7.64 -0.58 13.16
C LEU A 235 8.55 -0.31 14.36
N GLU A 236 8.33 0.80 15.10
CA GLU A 236 9.14 1.15 16.27
C GLU A 236 9.31 0.00 17.28
N LYS A 237 8.25 -0.78 17.50
CA LYS A 237 8.30 -1.91 18.43
C LYS A 237 9.23 -3.01 17.92
N LEU A 238 9.24 -3.27 16.62
CA LEU A 238 10.13 -4.24 15.97
C LEU A 238 11.58 -3.76 16.05
N ASN A 239 11.84 -2.48 15.76
CA ASN A 239 13.18 -1.88 15.86
C ASN A 239 13.77 -2.00 17.27
N ARG A 240 12.94 -1.84 18.31
CA ARG A 240 13.37 -2.05 19.70
C ARG A 240 13.78 -3.50 19.96
N TYR A 241 13.06 -4.47 19.39
CA TYR A 241 13.42 -5.89 19.51
C TYR A 241 14.69 -6.21 18.73
N GLU A 242 14.84 -5.70 17.52
CA GLU A 242 16.06 -5.84 16.72
C GLU A 242 17.27 -5.30 17.49
N THR A 243 17.19 -4.06 17.97
CA THR A 243 18.26 -3.44 18.77
C THR A 243 18.62 -4.28 20.01
N HIS A 244 17.62 -4.85 20.68
CA HIS A 244 17.87 -5.72 21.83
C HIS A 244 18.57 -7.02 21.44
N LEU A 245 18.14 -7.65 20.34
CA LEU A 245 18.75 -8.87 19.82
C LEU A 245 20.17 -8.62 19.33
N ASP A 246 20.45 -7.49 18.68
CA ASP A 246 21.81 -7.10 18.24
C ASP A 246 22.77 -6.97 19.43
N ARG A 247 22.36 -6.21 20.45
CA ARG A 247 23.15 -6.08 21.68
C ARG A 247 23.33 -7.40 22.41
N LYS A 248 22.38 -8.33 22.30
CA LYS A 248 22.53 -9.68 22.86
C LYS A 248 23.53 -10.49 22.03
N PHE A 249 23.40 -10.47 20.70
CA PHE A 249 24.31 -11.12 19.77
C PHE A 249 25.75 -10.69 19.98
N GLU A 250 26.02 -9.38 19.97
CA GLU A 250 27.36 -8.81 20.15
C GLU A 250 27.98 -9.21 21.49
N ARG A 251 27.22 -9.14 22.58
CA ARG A 251 27.73 -9.53 23.91
C ARG A 251 28.03 -11.03 24.01
N THR A 252 27.15 -11.87 23.47
CA THR A 252 27.36 -13.33 23.45
C THR A 252 28.59 -13.67 22.62
N LEU A 253 28.74 -13.07 21.44
CA LEU A 253 29.88 -13.28 20.56
C LEU A 253 31.18 -12.79 21.20
N ALA A 254 31.19 -11.59 21.77
CA ALA A 254 32.35 -11.04 22.46
C ALA A 254 32.80 -11.94 23.63
N MET A 255 31.84 -12.46 24.42
CA MET A 255 32.15 -13.39 25.50
C MET A 255 32.75 -14.70 24.98
N LEU A 256 32.18 -15.27 23.91
CA LEU A 256 32.68 -16.48 23.27
C LEU A 256 34.13 -16.29 22.78
N LEU A 257 34.39 -15.18 22.08
CA LEU A 257 35.73 -14.84 21.61
C LEU A 257 36.70 -14.63 22.78
N LYS A 258 36.25 -14.01 23.88
CA LYS A 258 37.09 -13.81 25.06
C LYS A 258 37.49 -15.11 25.74
N LEU A 259 36.56 -16.06 25.88
CA LEU A 259 36.86 -17.38 26.46
C LEU A 259 37.86 -18.16 25.61
N LYS A 260 37.74 -18.07 24.28
CA LYS A 260 38.70 -18.68 23.35
C LYS A 260 40.09 -18.06 23.45
N GLU A 261 40.17 -16.73 23.54
CA GLU A 261 41.44 -16.02 23.72
C GLU A 261 42.13 -16.45 25.02
N LEU A 262 41.39 -16.50 26.14
CA LEU A 262 41.92 -16.91 27.45
C LEU A 262 42.40 -18.36 27.50
N ARG A 263 41.94 -19.21 26.58
CA ARG A 263 42.39 -20.60 26.43
C ARG A 263 43.61 -20.72 25.52
N GLY A 264 43.73 -19.84 24.53
CA GLY A 264 44.87 -19.80 23.62
C GLY A 264 46.11 -19.10 24.19
N ALA A 265 45.95 -18.36 25.29
CA ALA A 265 47.01 -17.74 26.10
C ALA A 265 47.51 -18.68 27.21
#